data_AF-H0HNL5-F1
#
_entry.id   AF-H0HNL5-F1
#
_cell.length_a   1.000
_cell.length_b   1.000
_cell.length_c   1.000
_cell.angle_alpha   90.00
_cell.angle_beta   90.00
_cell.angle_gamma   90.00
#
_symmetry.space_group_name_H-M   'P 1'
#
loop_
_entity.id
_entity.type
_entity.pdbx_description
1 polymer ?
#
loop_
_entity_poly.entity_id
_entity_poly.type
_entity_poly.pdbx_seq_one_letter_code
_entity_poly.pdbx_strand_id
1 'polypeptide(L)' 'MTPDTFVRTEDLATEEALRDLFSMGRDEEMPLCIPVCSGEWRSDEDRWRFFADPAWED' A
#
# COMPACT_ATOMS: atom_id res chain seq x y z
N MET A 1 -20.99 3.89 3.91
CA MET A 1 -19.80 3.95 3.04
C MET A 1 -19.06 5.22 3.45
N THR A 2 -18.00 5.10 4.24
CA THR A 2 -17.10 6.23 4.49
C THR A 2 -16.47 6.61 3.15
N PRO A 3 -16.45 7.90 2.78
CA PRO A 3 -15.72 8.32 1.60
C PRO A 3 -14.27 7.88 1.75
N ASP A 4 -13.71 7.32 0.68
CA ASP A 4 -12.30 6.95 0.63
C ASP A 4 -11.49 8.25 0.76
N THR A 5 -10.99 8.53 1.96
CA THR A 5 -10.27 9.78 2.30
C THR A 5 -8.83 9.78 1.82
N PHE A 6 -8.32 8.63 1.36
CA PHE A 6 -6.95 8.50 0.90
C PHE A 6 -6.75 9.06 -0.51
N VAL A 7 -5.63 9.75 -0.73
CA VAL A 7 -5.25 10.37 -1.99
C VAL A 7 -4.31 9.43 -2.74
N ARG A 8 -4.67 9.08 -3.98
CA ARG A 8 -3.81 8.27 -4.87
C ARG A 8 -2.52 9.04 -5.18
N THR A 9 -1.38 8.39 -4.98
CA THR A 9 -0.06 8.96 -5.31
C THR A 9 0.52 8.36 -6.61
N GLU A 10 1.65 8.92 -7.05
CA GLU A 10 2.46 8.37 -8.15
C GLU A 10 3.40 7.24 -7.68
N ASP A 11 3.51 7.02 -6.37
CA ASP A 11 4.37 5.99 -5.78
C ASP A 11 3.86 4.58 -6.11
N LEU A 12 4.81 3.77 -6.56
CA LEU A 12 4.60 2.41 -7.01
C LEU A 12 5.64 1.48 -6.40
N ALA A 13 5.21 0.27 -6.05
CA ALA A 13 6.07 -0.80 -5.58
C ALA A 13 5.76 -2.10 -6.32
N THR A 14 6.78 -2.96 -6.45
CA THR A 14 6.59 -4.36 -6.84
C THR A 14 6.16 -5.16 -5.61
N GLU A 15 5.53 -6.32 -5.83
CA GLU A 15 5.23 -7.25 -4.75
C GLU A 15 6.50 -7.62 -3.97
N GLU A 16 7.60 -7.92 -4.67
CA GLU A 16 8.89 -8.24 -4.05
C GLU A 16 9.39 -7.13 -3.10
N ALA A 17 9.31 -5.86 -3.54
CA ALA A 17 9.72 -4.73 -2.72
C ALA A 17 8.86 -4.57 -1.45
N LEU A 18 7.56 -4.82 -1.54
CA LEU A 18 6.69 -4.79 -0.36
C LEU A 18 6.93 -5.99 0.56
N ARG A 19 7.18 -7.20 0.02
CA ARG A 19 7.55 -8.36 0.84
C ARG A 19 8.80 -8.06 1.65
N ASP A 20 9.82 -7.49 1.02
CA ASP A 20 11.06 -7.11 1.70
C ASP A 20 10.81 -6.03 2.76
N LEU A 21 10.01 -5.00 2.43
CA LEU A 21 9.66 -3.91 3.35
C LEU A 21 8.93 -4.41 4.60
N PHE A 22 8.01 -5.35 4.46
CA PHE A 22 7.21 -5.90 5.55
C PHE A 22 7.79 -7.21 6.12
N SER A 23 8.97 -7.62 5.66
CA SER A 23 9.63 -8.87 6.07
C SER A 23 8.73 -10.11 5.92
N MET A 24 7.94 -10.17 4.84
CA MET A 24 7.05 -11.28 4.52
C MET A 24 7.83 -12.44 3.88
N GLY A 25 7.46 -13.67 4.23
CA GLY A 25 8.01 -14.87 3.61
C GLY A 25 7.60 -14.98 2.13
N ARG A 26 8.41 -15.68 1.32
CA ARG A 26 8.08 -15.95 -0.10
C ARG A 26 6.79 -16.74 -0.30
N ASP A 27 6.51 -17.65 0.63
CA ASP A 27 5.32 -18.52 0.59
C ASP A 27 4.10 -17.90 1.31
N GLU A 28 4.24 -16.69 1.86
CA GLU A 28 3.15 -16.00 2.54
C GLU A 28 2.21 -15.32 1.52
N GLU A 29 0.90 -15.40 1.74
CA GLU A 29 -0.07 -14.71 0.88
C GLU A 29 -0.02 -13.20 1.16
N MET A 30 0.20 -12.39 0.11
CA MET A 30 0.21 -10.94 0.27
C MET A 30 -1.22 -10.39 0.33
N PRO A 31 -1.60 -9.63 1.38
CA PRO A 31 -2.94 -9.09 1.51
C PRO A 31 -3.15 -7.94 0.52
N LEU A 32 -4.26 -7.94 -0.23
CA LEU A 32 -4.59 -6.96 -1.29
C LEU A 32 -4.55 -5.48 -0.87
N CYS A 33 -4.57 -5.21 0.43
CA CYS A 33 -4.37 -3.90 1.03
C CYS A 33 -3.46 -4.01 2.27
N ILE A 34 -2.41 -3.20 2.33
CA ILE A 34 -1.47 -3.13 3.45
C ILE A 34 -1.49 -1.72 4.05
N PRO A 35 -2.10 -1.51 5.22
CA PRO A 35 -2.08 -0.22 5.89
C PRO A 35 -0.70 0.10 6.48
N VAL A 36 -0.28 1.35 6.34
CA VAL A 36 0.94 1.93 6.92
C VAL A 36 0.60 3.24 7.63
N CYS A 37 1.55 3.82 8.36
CA CYS A 37 1.27 5.05 9.13
C CYS A 37 0.74 6.20 8.28
N SER A 38 1.32 6.41 7.09
CA SER A 38 0.99 7.53 6.22
C SER A 38 -0.11 7.23 5.19
N GLY A 39 -0.76 6.07 5.25
CA GLY A 39 -1.71 5.65 4.21
C GLY A 39 -1.76 4.13 4.03
N GLU A 40 -1.88 3.66 2.79
CA GLU A 40 -1.91 2.22 2.51
C GLU A 40 -1.43 1.87 1.10
N TRP A 41 -0.90 0.65 0.96
CA TRP A 41 -0.57 0.04 -0.32
C TRP A 41 -1.73 -0.82 -0.78
N ARG A 42 -2.24 -0.59 -2.00
CA ARG A 42 -3.28 -1.42 -2.62
C ARG A 42 -2.73 -2.13 -3.86
N SER A 43 -3.12 -3.38 -4.04
CA SER A 43 -2.84 -4.14 -5.27
C SER A 43 -3.69 -3.62 -6.43
N ASP A 44 -3.03 -3.30 -7.54
CA ASP A 44 -3.59 -2.79 -8.80
C ASP A 44 -3.04 -3.66 -9.94
N GLU A 45 -3.71 -4.78 -10.19
CA GLU A 45 -3.36 -5.82 -11.17
C GLU A 45 -1.94 -6.39 -10.94
N ASP A 46 -0.94 -5.83 -11.61
CA ASP A 46 0.46 -6.28 -11.58
C ASP A 46 1.37 -5.42 -10.68
N ARG A 47 0.83 -4.35 -10.08
CA ARG A 47 1.62 -3.39 -9.29
C ARG A 47 0.92 -2.98 -8.02
N TRP A 48 1.70 -2.52 -7.05
CA TRP A 48 1.18 -1.93 -5.83
C TRP A 48 1.27 -0.42 -5.91
N ARG A 49 0.21 0.26 -5.49
CA ARG A 49 0.15 1.71 -5.47
C ARG A 49 -0.14 2.23 -4.08
N PHE A 50 0.54 3.31 -3.73
CA PHE A 50 0.35 3.96 -2.45
C PHE A 50 -0.79 4.99 -2.49
N PHE A 51 -1.64 4.95 -1.47
CA PHE A 51 -2.71 5.89 -1.22
C PHE A 51 -2.42 6.59 0.11
N ALA A 52 -2.05 7.87 0.05
CA ALA A 52 -1.64 8.65 1.20
C ALA A 52 -2.85 9.15 2.00
N ASP A 53 -2.72 9.18 3.33
CA ASP A 53 -3.67 9.85 4.20
C ASP A 53 -3.37 11.36 4.19
N PRO A 54 -4.27 12.23 3.69
CA PRO A 54 -4.06 13.67 3.71
C PRO A 54 -4.00 14.25 5.14
N ALA A 55 -4.45 13.53 6.16
CA ALA A 55 -4.33 13.95 7.55
C ALA A 55 -2.90 13.84 8.12
N TRP A 56 -1.97 13.23 7.39
CA TRP A 56 -0.56 13.06 7.79
C TRP A 56 0.41 14.07 7.16
N GLU A 57 -0.07 14.98 6.30
CA GLU A 57 0.73 16.12 5.81
C GLU A 57 0.71 17.26 6.84
N ASP A 58 1.57 17.18 7.86
CA ASP A 58 1.82 18.26 8.84
C ASP A 58 3.34 18.57 8.92
#